data_AF-A0A2A6JTG7-F1
#
_entry.id   AF-A0A2A6JTG7-F1
#
_cell.length_a   1.000
_cell.length_b   1.000
_cell.length_c   1.000
_cell.angle_alpha   90.00
_cell.angle_beta   90.00
_cell.angle_gamma   90.00
#
_symmetry.space_group_name_H-M   'P 1'
#
loop_
_entity.id
_entity.type
_entity.pdbx_description
1 polymer ?
#
loop_
_entity_poly.entity_id
_entity_poly.type
_entity_poly.pdbx_seq_one_letter_code
_entity_poly.pdbx_strand_id
1 'polypeptide(L)'
;MNTADPKMAALSAYATAYAQYELANGVAPPADDPVLGDAALMAALASATKTGTLSPEALGWAKDTLGIGTAVGTIDQMRDALAAAAPVTEEPVAETPTTETPVTETPATETPTGETADGTETTDPATTVETTPTETSETTEATDGVDATETAATSGETTSP
;
A
#
# COMPACT_ATOMS: atom_id res chain seq x y z
N MET A 1 -29.09 -10.75 3.50
CA MET A 1 -27.81 -10.48 4.20
C MET A 1 -27.63 -8.98 4.25
N ASN A 2 -27.37 -8.38 5.42
CA ASN A 2 -27.21 -6.93 5.54
C ASN A 2 -25.76 -6.55 5.21
N THR A 3 -25.53 -5.97 4.04
CA THR A 3 -24.21 -5.43 3.65
C THR A 3 -23.77 -4.27 4.55
N ALA A 4 -24.68 -3.72 5.36
CA ALA A 4 -24.40 -2.69 6.36
C ALA A 4 -23.87 -3.23 7.70
N ASP A 5 -23.74 -4.55 7.88
CA ASP A 5 -23.14 -5.09 9.09
C ASP A 5 -21.65 -4.67 9.15
N PRO A 6 -21.21 -3.99 10.23
CA PRO A 6 -19.83 -3.51 10.36
C PRO A 6 -18.79 -4.65 10.26
N LYS A 7 -19.22 -5.86 10.58
CA LYS A 7 -18.45 -7.10 10.48
C LYS A 7 -18.08 -7.45 9.03
N MET A 8 -19.07 -7.37 8.13
CA MET A 8 -18.85 -7.64 6.70
C MET A 8 -18.03 -6.51 6.08
N ALA A 9 -18.25 -5.27 6.52
CA ALA A 9 -17.47 -4.11 6.07
C ALA A 9 -15.98 -4.25 6.40
N ALA A 10 -15.63 -4.75 7.59
CA ALA A 10 -14.23 -4.96 7.98
C ALA A 10 -13.51 -5.98 7.06
N LEU A 11 -14.18 -7.08 6.73
CA LEU A 11 -13.64 -8.10 5.82
C LEU A 11 -13.49 -7.56 4.40
N SER A 12 -14.49 -6.84 3.89
CA SER A 12 -14.39 -6.23 2.55
C SER A 12 -13.31 -5.16 2.49
N ALA A 13 -13.16 -4.36 3.54
CA ALA A 13 -12.13 -3.33 3.63
C ALA A 13 -10.73 -3.96 3.67
N TYR A 14 -10.54 -4.99 4.48
CA TYR A 14 -9.29 -5.77 4.50
C TYR A 14 -8.95 -6.30 3.10
N ALA A 15 -9.90 -6.97 2.45
CA ALA A 15 -9.66 -7.60 1.16
C ALA A 15 -9.38 -6.57 0.06
N THR A 16 -10.07 -5.43 0.09
CA THR A 16 -9.84 -4.29 -0.82
C THR A 16 -8.49 -3.63 -0.59
N ALA A 17 -8.08 -3.47 0.66
CA ALA A 17 -6.78 -2.89 1.01
C ALA A 17 -5.62 -3.83 0.65
N TYR A 18 -5.80 -5.13 0.88
CA TYR A 18 -4.83 -6.16 0.46
C TYR A 18 -4.67 -6.19 -1.06
N ALA A 19 -5.78 -6.18 -1.82
CA ALA A 19 -5.73 -6.13 -3.29
C ALA A 19 -5.05 -4.84 -3.81
N GLN A 20 -5.33 -3.69 -3.19
CA GLN A 20 -4.65 -2.43 -3.51
C GLN A 20 -3.16 -2.47 -3.21
N TYR A 21 -2.77 -3.04 -2.07
CA TYR A 21 -1.36 -3.18 -1.71
C TYR A 21 -0.62 -4.03 -2.73
N GLU A 22 -1.17 -5.18 -3.11
CA GLU A 22 -0.54 -6.04 -4.12
C GLU A 22 -0.51 -5.40 -5.49
N LEU A 23 -1.55 -4.65 -5.87
CA LEU A 23 -1.57 -3.91 -7.14
C LEU A 23 -0.49 -2.81 -7.17
N ALA A 24 -0.27 -2.13 -6.04
CA ALA A 24 0.70 -1.04 -5.93
C ALA A 24 2.15 -1.52 -5.79
N ASN A 25 2.38 -2.62 -5.05
CA ASN A 25 3.72 -3.10 -4.69
C ASN A 25 4.16 -4.34 -5.49
N GLY A 26 3.24 -5.01 -6.19
CA GLY A 26 3.49 -6.24 -6.95
C GLY A 26 3.77 -7.49 -6.09
N VAL A 27 3.71 -7.37 -4.76
CA VAL A 27 3.98 -8.45 -3.81
C VAL A 27 2.95 -8.45 -2.68
N ALA A 28 2.72 -9.62 -2.09
CA ALA A 28 1.90 -9.76 -0.90
C ALA A 28 2.49 -8.98 0.29
N PRO A 29 1.64 -8.36 1.14
CA PRO A 29 2.10 -7.78 2.40
C PRO A 29 2.67 -8.86 3.33
N PRO A 30 3.59 -8.51 4.23
CA PRO A 30 4.15 -9.47 5.17
C PRO A 30 3.06 -9.99 6.12
N ALA A 31 3.15 -11.27 6.49
CA ALA A 31 2.14 -11.92 7.35
C ALA A 31 2.04 -11.28 8.75
N ASP A 32 3.13 -10.68 9.23
CA ASP A 32 3.21 -9.97 10.51
C ASP A 32 2.79 -8.49 10.40
N ASP A 33 2.29 -8.04 9.25
CA ASP A 33 1.82 -6.67 9.08
C ASP A 33 0.63 -6.38 10.01
N PRO A 34 0.65 -5.27 10.77
CA PRO A 34 -0.41 -4.97 11.73
C PRO A 34 -1.76 -4.64 11.08
N VAL A 35 -1.81 -4.30 9.79
CA VAL A 35 -3.01 -3.84 9.08
C VAL A 35 -3.47 -4.84 8.01
N LEU A 36 -2.53 -5.49 7.32
CA LEU A 36 -2.75 -6.41 6.20
C LEU A 36 -2.22 -7.82 6.45
N GLY A 37 -1.74 -8.11 7.65
CA GLY A 37 -1.25 -9.42 8.04
C GLY A 37 -2.34 -10.34 8.61
N ASP A 38 -1.92 -11.53 9.02
CA ASP A 38 -2.80 -12.59 9.52
C ASP A 38 -3.53 -12.17 10.81
N ALA A 39 -2.89 -11.36 11.65
CA ALA A 39 -3.49 -10.84 12.88
C ALA A 39 -4.70 -9.92 12.58
N ALA A 40 -4.58 -9.06 11.57
CA ALA A 40 -5.66 -8.16 11.15
C ALA A 40 -6.82 -8.94 10.52
N LEU A 41 -6.52 -9.93 9.68
CA LEU A 41 -7.53 -10.83 9.12
C LEU A 41 -8.26 -11.61 10.21
N MET A 42 -7.52 -12.15 11.17
CA MET A 42 -8.08 -12.90 12.29
C MET A 42 -9.00 -12.02 13.12
N ALA A 43 -8.62 -10.78 13.42
CA ALA A 43 -9.45 -9.83 14.15
C ALA A 43 -10.74 -9.48 13.39
N ALA A 44 -10.65 -9.29 12.07
CA ALA A 44 -11.80 -9.03 11.22
C ALA A 44 -12.76 -10.25 11.17
N LEU A 45 -12.23 -11.46 11.01
CA LEU A 45 -13.03 -12.69 11.02
C LEU A 45 -13.63 -12.97 12.41
N ALA A 46 -12.87 -12.81 13.48
CA ALA A 46 -13.35 -13.00 14.86
C ALA A 46 -14.49 -12.03 15.19
N SER A 47 -14.41 -10.79 14.70
CA SER A 47 -15.50 -9.82 14.82
C SER A 47 -16.74 -10.28 14.06
N ALA A 48 -16.56 -10.97 12.92
CA ALA A 48 -17.64 -11.54 12.15
C ALA A 48 -18.32 -12.74 12.82
N THR A 49 -17.57 -13.56 13.57
CA THR A 49 -18.15 -14.71 14.28
C THR A 49 -19.04 -14.29 15.44
N LYS A 50 -19.95 -15.18 15.84
CA LYS A 50 -20.82 -14.97 17.02
C LYS A 50 -20.06 -15.20 18.33
N THR A 51 -19.00 -16.01 18.28
CA THR A 51 -18.21 -16.46 19.43
C THR A 51 -17.05 -15.53 19.75
N GLY A 52 -16.66 -14.62 18.84
CA GLY A 52 -15.52 -13.73 19.02
C GLY A 52 -14.16 -14.45 18.98
N THR A 53 -14.16 -15.75 18.66
CA THR A 53 -12.97 -16.61 18.61
C THR A 53 -12.91 -17.31 17.26
N LEU A 54 -11.70 -17.43 16.72
CA LEU A 54 -11.41 -18.04 15.42
C LEU A 54 -10.35 -19.12 15.60
N SER A 55 -10.55 -20.31 15.02
CA SER A 55 -9.53 -21.36 14.99
C SER A 55 -8.50 -21.10 13.87
N PRO A 56 -7.26 -21.60 13.99
CA PRO A 56 -6.26 -21.48 12.94
C PRO A 56 -6.70 -22.14 11.62
N GLU A 57 -7.49 -23.21 11.70
CA GLU A 57 -8.04 -23.91 10.53
C GLU A 57 -9.03 -23.02 9.76
N ALA A 58 -9.89 -22.30 10.48
CA ALA A 58 -10.84 -21.37 9.88
C ALA A 58 -10.12 -20.16 9.23
N LEU A 59 -9.02 -19.71 9.84
CA LEU A 59 -8.15 -18.69 9.26
C LEU A 59 -7.52 -19.19 7.95
N GLY A 60 -6.98 -20.41 7.94
CA GLY A 60 -6.43 -21.04 6.73
C GLY A 60 -7.45 -21.12 5.60
N TRP A 61 -8.64 -21.66 5.87
CA TRP A 61 -9.74 -21.71 4.90
C TRP A 61 -10.14 -20.32 4.37
N ALA A 62 -10.15 -19.32 5.24
CA ALA A 62 -10.45 -17.95 4.85
C ALA A 62 -9.38 -17.39 3.91
N LYS A 63 -8.09 -17.63 4.19
CA LYS A 63 -6.97 -17.25 3.31
C LYS A 63 -7.07 -17.91 1.95
N ASP A 64 -7.39 -19.21 1.92
CA ASP A 64 -7.59 -19.95 0.66
C ASP A 64 -8.75 -19.37 -0.15
N THR A 65 -9.89 -19.11 0.50
CA THR A 65 -11.09 -18.56 -0.16
C THR A 65 -10.87 -17.13 -0.65
N LEU A 66 -10.18 -16.32 0.14
CA LEU A 66 -9.92 -14.92 -0.19
C LEU A 66 -8.79 -14.78 -1.20
N GLY A 67 -7.91 -15.76 -1.34
CA GLY A 67 -6.76 -15.69 -2.25
C GLY A 67 -5.59 -14.91 -1.66
N ILE A 68 -5.28 -15.12 -0.38
CA ILE A 68 -4.15 -14.45 0.29
C ILE A 68 -2.87 -15.25 0.07
N GLY A 69 -1.78 -14.55 -0.23
CA GLY A 69 -0.48 -15.17 -0.48
C GLY A 69 -0.45 -15.89 -1.82
N THR A 70 -0.28 -17.21 -1.80
CA THR A 70 -0.19 -18.03 -3.03
C THR A 70 -1.53 -18.58 -3.50
N ALA A 71 -2.58 -18.44 -2.70
CA ALA A 71 -3.91 -18.91 -3.06
C ALA A 71 -4.54 -17.99 -4.11
N VAL A 72 -5.36 -18.55 -5.00
CA VAL A 72 -6.15 -17.78 -5.96
C VAL A 72 -7.59 -17.69 -5.47
N GLY A 73 -8.12 -16.47 -5.34
CA GLY A 73 -9.43 -16.25 -4.75
C GLY A 73 -10.07 -14.91 -5.07
N THR A 74 -10.83 -14.39 -4.11
CA THR A 74 -11.64 -13.17 -4.28
C THR A 74 -10.77 -11.91 -4.44
N ILE A 75 -9.62 -11.86 -3.77
CA ILE A 75 -8.65 -10.75 -3.87
C ILE A 75 -8.11 -10.63 -5.30
N ASP A 76 -7.83 -11.74 -5.98
CA ASP A 76 -7.39 -11.69 -7.38
C ASP A 76 -8.45 -11.06 -8.28
N GLN A 77 -9.72 -11.43 -8.08
CA GLN A 77 -10.83 -10.84 -8.83
C GLN A 77 -10.98 -9.34 -8.55
N MET A 78 -10.79 -8.92 -7.29
CA MET A 78 -10.79 -7.49 -6.94
C MET A 78 -9.58 -6.76 -7.53
N ARG A 79 -8.40 -7.40 -7.58
CA ARG A 79 -7.20 -6.85 -8.20
C ARG A 79 -7.42 -6.61 -9.69
N ASP A 80 -7.97 -7.59 -10.39
CA ASP A 80 -8.32 -7.50 -11.81
C ASP A 80 -9.37 -6.39 -12.05
N ALA A 81 -10.44 -6.39 -11.26
CA ALA A 81 -11.50 -5.38 -11.37
C ALA A 81 -10.97 -3.97 -11.09
N LEU A 82 -10.07 -3.81 -10.11
CA LEU A 82 -9.47 -2.52 -9.78
C LEU A 82 -8.48 -2.07 -10.86
N ALA A 83 -7.69 -2.98 -11.42
CA ALA A 83 -6.81 -2.69 -12.55
C ALA A 83 -7.60 -2.28 -13.79
N ALA A 84 -8.76 -2.91 -14.04
CA ALA A 84 -9.65 -2.56 -15.15
C ALA A 84 -10.42 -1.25 -14.92
N ALA A 85 -10.72 -0.91 -13.66
CA ALA A 85 -11.44 0.31 -13.27
C ALA A 85 -10.51 1.52 -13.11
N ALA A 86 -9.23 1.30 -12.82
CA ALA A 86 -8.23 2.33 -12.94
C ALA A 86 -8.28 2.82 -14.40
N PRO A 87 -8.36 4.14 -14.67
CA PRO A 87 -8.19 4.60 -16.03
C PRO A 87 -6.84 4.05 -16.47
N VAL A 88 -6.86 3.15 -17.44
CA VAL A 88 -5.66 2.82 -18.19
C VAL A 88 -5.23 4.19 -18.67
N THR A 89 -4.19 4.74 -18.05
CA THR A 89 -3.33 5.67 -18.75
C THR A 89 -2.77 4.76 -19.81
N GLU A 90 -3.53 4.60 -20.90
CA GLU A 90 -2.97 4.31 -22.18
C GLU A 90 -1.93 5.41 -22.28
N GLU A 91 -0.68 5.06 -22.00
CA GLU A 91 0.44 5.72 -22.65
C GLU A 91 -0.06 5.83 -24.08
N PRO A 92 -0.34 7.06 -24.58
CA PRO A 92 -0.97 7.18 -25.87
C PRO A 92 -0.06 6.37 -26.77
N VAL A 93 -0.60 5.30 -27.37
CA VAL A 93 0.02 4.77 -28.56
C VAL A 93 0.22 6.01 -29.38
N ALA A 94 1.48 6.39 -29.56
CA ALA A 94 1.84 7.46 -30.44
C ALA A 94 1.37 6.94 -31.79
N GLU A 95 0.09 7.18 -32.10
CA GLU A 95 -0.38 7.36 -33.44
C GLU A 95 0.54 8.46 -33.93
N THR A 96 1.65 8.05 -34.55
CA THR A 96 2.49 8.95 -35.31
C THR A 96 1.48 9.65 -36.21
N PRO A 97 1.21 10.95 -36.02
CA PRO A 97 0.35 11.62 -36.96
C PRO A 97 1.07 11.43 -38.29
N THR A 98 0.42 10.73 -39.23
CA THR A 98 0.85 10.77 -40.61
C THR A 98 0.78 12.23 -40.96
N THR A 99 1.94 12.87 -40.87
CA THR A 99 2.15 14.28 -41.12
C THR A 99 1.88 14.41 -42.61
N GLU A 100 0.64 14.75 -42.95
CA GLU A 100 0.38 15.40 -44.22
C GLU A 100 1.28 16.62 -44.22
N THR A 101 2.30 16.60 -45.08
CA THR A 101 3.24 17.70 -45.25
C THR A 101 2.42 18.96 -45.55
N PRO A 102 2.39 19.97 -44.67
CA PRO A 102 1.85 21.25 -45.09
C PRO A 102 2.77 21.76 -46.20
N VAL A 103 2.20 22.02 -47.37
CA VAL A 103 2.88 22.79 -48.41
C VAL A 103 3.20 24.16 -47.80
N THR A 104 4.46 24.37 -47.48
CA THR A 104 5.02 25.64 -47.03
C THR A 104 4.85 26.67 -48.14
N GLU A 105 3.76 27.44 -48.08
CA GLU A 105 3.73 28.71 -48.79
C GLU A 105 4.77 29.62 -48.15
N THR A 106 5.75 30.04 -48.94
CA THR A 106 6.86 30.89 -48.50
C THR A 106 6.32 32.31 -48.27
N PRO A 107 6.29 32.85 -47.03
CA PRO A 107 5.97 34.24 -46.85
C PRO A 107 7.13 35.09 -47.39
N ALA A 108 6.82 36.03 -48.27
CA ALA A 108 7.76 37.02 -48.75
C ALA A 108 8.36 37.78 -47.55
N THR A 109 9.69 37.81 -47.51
CA THR A 109 10.49 38.56 -46.54
C THR A 109 10.27 40.05 -46.72
N GLU A 110 9.58 40.69 -45.79
CA GLU A 110 9.64 42.15 -45.62
C GLU A 110 10.61 42.43 -44.47
N THR A 111 11.73 43.07 -44.80
CA THR A 111 12.80 43.48 -43.87
C THR A 111 12.31 44.59 -42.94
N PRO A 112 12.29 44.42 -41.61
CA PRO A 112 12.19 45.55 -40.71
C PRO A 112 13.56 46.23 -40.60
N THR A 113 13.68 47.41 -41.20
CA THR A 113 14.72 48.39 -40.90
C THR A 113 14.61 48.77 -39.42
N GLY A 114 15.71 48.59 -38.68
CA GLY A 114 15.71 48.55 -37.22
C GLY A 114 15.56 49.89 -36.50
N GLU A 115 15.56 49.81 -35.17
CA GLU A 115 16.01 50.88 -34.30
C GLU A 115 16.48 50.29 -32.95
N THR A 116 17.67 50.73 -32.55
CA THR A 116 18.40 50.39 -31.32
C THR A 116 17.66 50.88 -30.09
N ALA A 117 17.51 50.02 -29.08
CA ALA A 117 17.35 50.45 -27.69
C ALA A 117 18.21 49.58 -26.78
N ASP A 118 19.31 50.20 -26.37
CA ASP A 118 20.23 49.82 -25.30
C ASP A 118 19.49 49.83 -23.95
N GLY A 119 19.78 48.86 -23.09
CA GLY A 119 19.10 48.69 -21.81
C GLY A 119 19.77 47.62 -20.96
N THR A 120 20.87 48.02 -20.33
CA THR A 120 21.73 47.30 -19.40
C THR A 120 21.05 46.93 -18.06
N GLU A 121 21.77 46.06 -17.32
CA GLU A 121 21.68 45.71 -15.89
C GLU A 121 20.87 44.46 -15.51
N THR A 122 21.21 43.70 -14.47
CA THR A 122 22.45 43.39 -13.71
C THR A 122 22.00 42.40 -12.62
N THR A 123 22.80 41.37 -12.32
CA THR A 123 22.84 40.61 -11.03
C THR A 123 21.53 39.91 -10.57
N ASP A 124 21.47 38.78 -9.85
CA ASP A 124 22.41 38.00 -9.06
C ASP A 124 21.79 36.58 -8.87
N PRO A 125 22.59 35.50 -8.72
CA PRO A 125 22.09 34.15 -8.48
C PRO A 125 21.81 33.90 -6.99
N ALA A 126 20.54 33.82 -6.59
CA ALA A 126 20.19 33.35 -5.25
C ALA A 126 20.34 31.82 -5.13
N THR A 127 21.54 31.39 -4.76
CA THR A 127 21.80 30.18 -3.99
C THR A 127 20.98 30.22 -2.70
N THR A 128 20.19 29.18 -2.44
CA THR A 128 19.76 28.83 -1.08
C THR A 128 20.20 27.40 -0.80
N VAL A 129 21.29 27.31 -0.05
CA VAL A 129 21.67 26.16 0.78
C VAL A 129 21.11 26.41 2.17
N GLU A 130 20.39 25.46 2.78
CA GLU A 130 20.34 25.25 4.25
C GLU A 130 19.44 24.04 4.57
N THR A 131 20.04 22.89 4.88
CA THR A 131 20.30 22.33 6.23
C THR A 131 19.19 21.42 6.74
N THR A 132 19.46 20.13 6.58
CA THR A 132 19.07 19.06 7.49
C THR A 132 19.54 19.35 8.92
N PRO A 133 18.69 19.10 9.93
CA PRO A 133 19.17 18.52 11.17
C PRO A 133 18.75 17.05 11.29
N THR A 134 19.78 16.22 11.41
CA THR A 134 19.78 14.93 12.09
C THR A 134 19.24 15.09 13.51
N GLU A 135 18.14 14.41 13.82
CA GLU A 135 17.80 14.08 15.21
C GLU A 135 18.36 12.67 15.50
N THR A 136 19.51 12.66 16.17
CA THR A 136 20.05 11.53 16.92
C THR A 136 19.56 11.66 18.35
N SER A 137 18.82 10.68 18.86
CA SER A 137 18.58 10.38 20.29
C SER A 137 17.71 9.11 20.33
N GLU A 138 17.92 8.08 21.13
CA GLU A 138 18.88 7.77 22.18
C GLU A 138 18.75 6.26 22.45
N THR A 139 19.89 5.56 22.53
CA THR A 139 19.98 4.22 23.12
C THR A 139 19.89 4.37 24.63
N THR A 140 18.92 3.71 25.28
CA THR A 140 19.01 3.39 26.71
C THR A 140 19.16 1.89 26.90
N GLU A 141 20.37 1.55 27.32
CA GLU A 141 20.89 0.26 27.70
C GLU A 141 20.60 -0.02 29.20
N ALA A 142 19.99 -1.18 29.46
CA ALA A 142 20.22 -2.12 30.56
C ALA A 142 19.87 -1.86 32.06
N THR A 143 19.53 -3.01 32.66
CA THR A 143 19.60 -3.50 34.06
C THR A 143 18.55 -3.08 35.09
N ASP A 144 17.63 -4.01 35.43
CA ASP A 144 17.48 -4.68 36.75
C ASP A 144 16.32 -5.69 36.60
N GLY A 145 16.41 -7.00 36.84
CA GLY A 145 16.94 -7.63 38.03
C GLY A 145 15.79 -8.20 38.89
N VAL A 146 15.04 -9.21 38.42
CA VAL A 146 14.31 -10.10 39.34
C VAL A 146 14.39 -11.54 38.87
N ASP A 147 15.43 -12.20 39.34
CA ASP A 147 15.50 -13.64 39.55
C ASP A 147 14.52 -14.03 40.66
N ALA A 148 13.64 -14.99 40.36
CA ALA A 148 13.11 -15.93 41.36
C ALA A 148 12.44 -17.10 40.62
N THR A 149 13.24 -18.14 40.41
CA THR A 149 12.78 -19.51 40.32
C THR A 149 11.94 -19.86 41.55
N GLU A 150 10.69 -20.31 41.40
CA GLU A 150 10.10 -21.23 42.37
C GLU A 150 9.31 -22.35 41.69
N THR A 151 9.80 -23.53 41.98
CA THR A 151 9.29 -24.86 41.67
C THR A 151 8.09 -25.18 42.57
N ALA A 152 6.99 -25.70 42.03
CA ALA A 152 6.17 -26.68 42.75
C ALA A 152 5.26 -27.46 41.80
N ALA A 153 5.44 -28.78 41.83
CA ALA A 153 4.59 -29.79 41.23
C ALA A 153 3.21 -29.85 41.92
N THR A 154 2.17 -30.25 41.19
CA THR A 154 1.03 -30.95 41.78
C THR A 154 0.60 -32.10 40.87
N SER A 155 1.11 -33.29 41.18
CA SER A 155 0.48 -34.54 40.78
C SER A 155 -0.82 -34.69 41.57
N GLY A 156 -1.93 -34.80 40.86
CA GLY A 156 -3.23 -35.20 41.41
C GLY A 156 -3.71 -36.46 40.71
N GLU A 157 -3.22 -37.61 41.18
CA GLU A 157 -3.84 -38.91 40.96
C GLU A 157 -5.14 -38.95 41.77
N THR A 158 -6.29 -39.13 41.12
CA THR A 158 -7.47 -39.72 41.76
C THR A 158 -8.15 -40.68 40.80
N THR A 159 -7.81 -41.95 41.01
CA THR A 159 -8.60 -43.14 40.70
C THR A 159 -10.06 -42.98 41.14
N SER A 160 -11.01 -43.52 40.37
CA SER A 160 -12.34 -43.85 40.91
C SER A 160 -12.88 -45.11 40.19
N PRO A 161 -13.44 -46.08 40.95
CA PRO A 161 -13.91 -47.37 40.46
C PRO A 161 -15.23 -47.30 39.67
#